data_AF-A0A948F7F6-F1
#
_entry.id   AF-A0A948F7F6-F1
#
_cell.length_a   1.000
_cell.length_b   1.000
_cell.length_c   1.000
_cell.angle_alpha   90.00
_cell.angle_beta   90.00
_cell.angle_gamma   90.00
#
_symmetry.space_group_name_H-M   'P 1'
#
loop_
_entity.id
_entity.type
_entity.pdbx_description
1 polymer ?
#
loop_
_entity_poly.entity_id
_entity_poly.type
_entity_poly.pdbx_seq_one_letter_code
_entity_poly.pdbx_strand_id
1 'polypeptide(L)' 'MPARTRAELREINRRLDQGYGNMSRGRYQEALSQFRSVLKFDPASHRARFGLGNVMIQLQQF' A
#
# COMPACT_ATOMS: atom_id res chain seq x y z
N MET A 1 1.46 3.77 21.02
CA MET A 1 0.83 3.33 19.75
C MET A 1 -0.38 2.51 20.14
N PRO A 2 -1.63 2.95 19.87
CA PRO A 2 -2.80 2.13 20.15
C PRO A 2 -2.68 0.80 19.40
N ALA A 3 -2.99 -0.30 20.08
CA ALA A 3 -2.98 -1.62 19.46
C ALA A 3 -4.03 -1.64 18.34
N ARG A 4 -3.62 -1.99 17.11
CA ARG A 4 -4.56 -2.06 15.99
C ARG A 4 -5.61 -3.10 16.26
N THR A 5 -6.85 -2.71 16.07
CA THR A 5 -8.00 -3.59 16.14
C THR A 5 -7.97 -4.59 14.99
N ARG A 6 -8.61 -5.73 15.20
CA ARG A 6 -8.74 -6.79 14.19
C ARG A 6 -9.40 -6.28 12.90
N ALA A 7 -10.27 -5.27 13.01
CA ALA A 7 -10.91 -4.61 11.87
C ALA A 7 -9.92 -3.76 11.05
N GLU A 8 -9.06 -2.98 11.72
CA GLU A 8 -8.02 -2.19 11.06
C GLU A 8 -7.00 -3.06 10.34
N LEU A 9 -6.61 -4.20 10.94
CA LEU A 9 -5.72 -5.16 10.28
C LEU A 9 -6.33 -5.75 9.00
N ARG A 10 -7.63 -6.04 9.02
CA ARG A 10 -8.35 -6.54 7.84
C ARG A 10 -8.39 -5.48 6.74
N GLU A 11 -8.64 -4.23 7.10
CA GLU A 11 -8.65 -3.11 6.15
C GLU A 11 -7.26 -2.83 5.56
N ILE A 12 -6.21 -2.90 6.39
CA ILE A 12 -4.81 -2.80 5.95
C ILE A 12 -4.51 -3.89 4.90
N ASN A 13 -4.85 -5.14 5.20
CA ASN A 13 -4.59 -6.26 4.29
C ASN A 13 -5.36 -6.09 2.97
N ARG A 14 -6.64 -5.69 3.04
CA ARG A 14 -7.45 -5.40 1.85
C ARG A 14 -6.81 -4.33 0.97
N ARG A 15 -6.34 -3.24 1.56
CA ARG A 15 -5.66 -2.16 0.84
C ARG A 15 -4.32 -2.59 0.25
N LEU A 16 -3.56 -3.42 0.97
CA LEU A 16 -2.33 -4.00 0.44
C LEU A 16 -2.62 -4.85 -0.80
N ASP A 17 -3.59 -5.75 -0.73
CA ASP A 17 -3.94 -6.64 -1.85
C ASP A 17 -4.46 -5.83 -3.06
N GLN A 18 -5.26 -4.79 -2.81
CA GLN A 18 -5.67 -3.84 -3.85
C GLN A 18 -4.49 -3.08 -4.46
N GLY A 19 -3.54 -2.63 -3.64
CA GLY A 19 -2.32 -1.95 -4.09
C GLY A 19 -1.50 -2.83 -5.03
N TYR A 20 -1.24 -4.08 -4.65
CA TYR A 20 -0.54 -5.04 -5.49
C TYR A 20 -1.31 -5.38 -6.77
N GLY A 21 -2.64 -5.56 -6.68
CA GLY A 21 -3.48 -5.79 -7.86
C GLY A 21 -3.47 -4.61 -8.84
N ASN A 22 -3.40 -3.39 -8.34
CA ASN A 22 -3.28 -2.18 -9.18
C ASN A 22 -1.90 -2.07 -9.83
N MET A 23 -0.82 -2.43 -9.13
CA MET A 23 0.52 -2.51 -9.72
C MET A 23 0.55 -3.48 -10.90
N SER A 24 0.00 -4.68 -10.75
CA SER A 24 -0.03 -5.69 -11.82
C SER A 24 -0.84 -5.25 -13.04
N ARG A 25 -1.75 -4.28 -12.89
CA ARG A 25 -2.57 -3.72 -13.98
C ARG A 25 -1.94 -2.46 -14.59
N GLY A 26 -0.73 -2.07 -14.19
CA GLY A 26 -0.07 -0.83 -14.61
C GLY A 26 -0.69 0.43 -14.00
N ARG A 27 -1.63 0.29 -13.05
CA ARG A 27 -2.33 1.41 -12.40
C ARG A 27 -1.53 1.91 -11.20
N TYR A 28 -0.34 2.43 -11.50
CA TYR A 28 0.65 2.79 -10.48
C TYR A 28 0.20 3.93 -9.56
N GLN A 29 -0.55 4.91 -10.07
CA GLN A 29 -1.09 6.00 -9.26
C GLN A 29 -2.13 5.51 -8.23
N GLU A 30 -3.01 4.58 -8.63
CA GLU A 30 -3.99 3.99 -7.70
C GLU A 30 -3.28 3.12 -6.65
N ALA A 31 -2.28 2.33 -7.06
CA ALA A 31 -1.46 1.54 -6.14
C ALA A 31 -0.75 2.43 -5.10
N LEU A 32 -0.20 3.57 -5.52
CA LEU A 32 0.42 4.56 -4.65
C LEU A 32 -0.55 5.02 -3.55
N SER A 33 -1.79 5.34 -3.93
CA SER A 33 -2.83 5.79 -2.99
C SER A 33 -3.19 4.72 -1.96
N GLN A 34 -3.28 3.45 -2.39
CA GLN A 34 -3.56 2.33 -1.49
C GLN A 34 -2.44 2.12 -0.47
N PHE A 35 -1.19 2.09 -0.92
CA PHE A 35 -0.06 1.90 -0.01
C PHE A 35 0.15 3.09 0.93
N ARG A 36 -0.04 4.34 0.46
CA ARG A 36 -0.03 5.52 1.33
C ARG A 36 -1.11 5.45 2.40
N SER A 37 -2.29 4.96 2.05
CA SER A 37 -3.36 4.76 3.03
C SER A 37 -2.97 3.73 4.08
N VAL A 38 -2.36 2.62 3.66
CA VAL A 38 -1.83 1.62 4.61
C VAL A 38 -0.81 2.26 5.55
N LEU A 39 0.10 3.12 5.06
CA LEU A 39 1.06 3.82 5.92
C LEU A 39 0.44 4.81 6.91
N LYS A 40 -0.78 5.31 6.67
CA LYS A 40 -1.50 6.14 7.65
C LYS A 40 -1.98 5.32 8.86
N PHE A 41 -2.43 4.09 8.62
CA PHE A 41 -2.82 3.17 9.71
C PHE A 41 -1.61 2.43 10.28
N ASP A 42 -0.65 2.12 9.42
CA ASP A 42 0.59 1.41 9.72
C ASP A 42 1.84 2.08 9.14
N PRO A 43 2.36 3.09 9.84
CA PRO A 43 3.61 3.71 9.45
C PRO A 43 4.78 2.72 9.36
N ALA A 44 4.73 1.60 10.11
CA ALA A 44 5.77 0.57 10.16
C ALA A 44 5.56 -0.58 9.16
N SER A 45 4.55 -0.50 8.29
CA SER A 45 4.24 -1.59 7.34
C SER A 45 5.36 -1.75 6.32
N HIS A 46 6.18 -2.79 6.49
CA HIS A 46 7.21 -3.15 5.52
C HIS A 46 6.63 -3.44 4.14
N ARG A 47 5.47 -4.14 4.08
CA ARG A 47 4.77 -4.45 2.82
C ARG A 47 4.38 -3.18 2.07
N ALA A 48 3.80 -2.20 2.75
CA ALA A 48 3.38 -0.95 2.11
C ALA A 48 4.56 -0.08 1.67
N ARG A 49 5.63 0.01 2.50
CA ARG A 49 6.86 0.72 2.10
C ARG A 49 7.51 0.08 0.89
N PHE A 50 7.59 -1.24 0.85
CA PHE A 50 8.13 -2.00 -0.28
C PHE A 50 7.28 -1.79 -1.54
N GLY A 51 5.95 -1.90 -1.41
CA GLY A 51 5.00 -1.61 -2.51
C GLY A 51 5.16 -0.20 -3.05
N LEU A 52 5.32 0.82 -2.19
CA LEU A 52 5.57 2.20 -2.60
C LEU A 52 6.89 2.35 -3.36
N GLY A 53 7.97 1.73 -2.89
CA GLY A 53 9.25 1.76 -3.59
C GLY A 53 9.11 1.23 -5.01
N ASN A 54 8.49 0.07 -5.17
CA ASN A 54 8.27 -0.52 -6.49
C ASN A 54 7.37 0.36 -7.38
N VAL A 55 6.29 0.93 -6.82
CA VAL A 55 5.41 1.85 -7.54
C VAL A 55 6.14 3.12 -7.98
N MET A 56 6.97 3.70 -7.11
CA MET A 56 7.76 4.90 -7.44
C MET A 56 8.78 4.63 -8.54
N ILE A 57 9.44 3.47 -8.50
CA ILE A 57 10.36 3.03 -9.55
C ILE A 57 9.63 2.94 -10.90
N GLN A 58 8.40 2.40 -10.92
CA GLN A 58 7.61 2.31 -12.15
C GLN A 58 7.13 3.70 -12.62
N LEU A 59 6.67 4.56 -11.71
CA LEU A 59 6.22 5.92 -12.07
C LEU A 59 7.34 6.83 -12.58
N GLN A 60 8.58 6.63 -12.14
CA GLN A 60 9.74 7.39 -12.63
C GLN A 60 10.20 6.94 -14.03
N GLN A 61 9.75 5.77 -14.49
CA GLN A 61 10.06 5.22 -15.81
C GLN A 61 9.06 5.64 -16.91
N PHE A 62 7.99 6.35 -16.55
CA PHE A 62 7.03 6.97 -17.47
C PHE A 62 7.21 8.49 -17.48
#